data_AF-A0A7C5J2Q1-F1
#
_entry.id   AF-A0A7C5J2Q1-F1
#
_cell.length_a   1.000
_cell.length_b   1.000
_cell.length_c   1.000
_cell.angle_alpha   90.00
_cell.angle_beta   90.00
_cell.angle_gamma   90.00
#
_symmetry.space_group_name_H-M   'P 1'
#
loop_
_entity.id
_entity.type
_entity.pdbx_description
1 polymer ?
#
loop_
_entity_poly.entity_id
_entity_poly.type
_entity_poly.pdbx_seq_one_letter_code
_entity_poly.pdbx_strand_id
1 'polypeptide(L)'
;MSGTSPNPTALSRLADMFRDAMSDLGQTPELADLERWAVVIHSSMSGRGRSYHTVDHVFQVGEGNDAIGTLAILFHDTVYCEVDGGIPRALEPALADALHIDGDHVELGEFDPEASVFRALVARIFGFEPGQRVTFQSGLNELASALLAARTLQTHLDMRTIAEVVTCIEATIPFREQGAEEILATRLAQADVEHGLGLGEAGVDRAVRRAVEVANRDIANFAYEDPAAFLSHTWEILPET
;
A
#
# COMPACT_ATOMS: atom_id res chain seq x y z
N MET A 1 31.76 28.21 -10.59
CA MET A 1 30.49 28.32 -9.85
C MET A 1 29.68 27.09 -10.21
N SER A 2 29.81 26.00 -9.46
CA SER A 2 28.94 24.84 -9.65
C SER A 2 27.59 25.22 -9.04
N GLY A 3 26.56 25.36 -9.87
CA GLY A 3 25.19 25.47 -9.39
C GLY A 3 24.85 24.17 -8.68
N THR A 4 24.76 24.20 -7.36
CA THR A 4 24.09 23.15 -6.60
C THR A 4 22.64 23.16 -7.07
N SER A 5 22.22 22.10 -7.77
CA SER A 5 20.81 21.83 -8.00
C SER A 5 20.08 21.93 -6.66
N PRO A 6 18.93 22.60 -6.58
CA PRO A 6 18.15 22.61 -5.34
C PRO A 6 17.85 21.17 -4.92
N ASN A 7 17.90 20.89 -3.62
CA ASN A 7 17.47 19.59 -3.11
C ASN A 7 16.05 19.30 -3.62
N PRO A 8 15.79 18.11 -4.18
CA PRO A 8 14.48 17.77 -4.71
C PRO A 8 13.44 17.83 -3.59
N THR A 9 12.25 18.37 -3.89
CA THR A 9 11.15 18.42 -2.92
C THR A 9 10.62 17.01 -2.67
N ALA A 10 9.94 16.77 -1.55
CA ALA A 10 9.31 15.47 -1.27
C ALA A 10 8.36 15.04 -2.41
N LEU A 11 7.59 15.99 -2.96
CA LEU A 11 6.72 15.75 -4.12
C LEU A 11 7.50 15.32 -5.37
N SER A 12 8.63 15.98 -5.71
CA SER A 12 9.39 15.59 -6.90
C SER A 12 10.03 14.22 -6.72
N ARG A 13 10.51 13.90 -5.50
CA ARG A 13 11.07 12.57 -5.19
C ARG A 13 10.01 11.48 -5.32
N LEU A 14 8.80 11.70 -4.82
CA LEU A 14 7.67 10.76 -4.99
C LEU A 14 7.33 10.54 -6.47
N ALA A 15 7.24 11.62 -7.25
CA ALA A 15 6.97 11.53 -8.68
C ALA A 15 8.06 10.76 -9.44
N ASP A 16 9.33 10.94 -9.05
CA ASP A 16 10.45 10.21 -9.63
C ASP A 16 10.44 8.72 -9.23
N MET A 17 10.10 8.38 -7.98
CA MET A 17 9.89 6.98 -7.57
C MET A 17 8.79 6.30 -8.39
N PHE A 18 7.64 6.97 -8.61
CA PHE A 18 6.61 6.45 -9.51
C PHE A 18 7.13 6.29 -10.92
N ARG A 19 7.85 7.28 -11.46
CA ARG A 19 8.38 7.25 -12.82
C ARG A 19 9.30 6.05 -13.03
N ASP A 20 10.23 5.84 -12.10
CA ASP A 20 11.25 4.80 -12.18
C ASP A 20 10.59 3.42 -12.06
N ALA A 21 9.73 3.22 -11.05
CA ALA A 21 9.01 1.96 -10.88
C ALA A 21 8.12 1.62 -12.09
N MET A 22 7.40 2.60 -12.63
CA MET A 22 6.56 2.40 -13.80
C MET A 22 7.40 2.10 -15.05
N SER A 23 8.53 2.79 -15.23
CA SER A 23 9.46 2.55 -16.34
C SER A 23 10.05 1.13 -16.29
N ASP A 24 10.43 0.65 -15.11
CA ASP A 24 10.94 -0.71 -14.91
C ASP A 24 9.88 -1.79 -15.20
N LEU A 25 8.60 -1.45 -15.02
CA LEU A 25 7.45 -2.27 -15.43
C LEU A 25 7.07 -2.08 -16.91
N GLY A 26 7.86 -1.33 -17.68
CA GLY A 26 7.62 -1.08 -19.10
C GLY A 26 6.48 -0.10 -19.40
N GLN A 27 6.03 0.67 -18.40
CA GLN A 27 5.00 1.69 -18.53
C GLN A 27 5.59 3.09 -18.57
N THR A 28 4.92 3.99 -19.28
CA THR A 28 5.30 5.41 -19.34
C THR A 28 4.08 6.31 -19.12
N PRO A 29 3.61 6.47 -17.87
CA PRO A 29 2.51 7.38 -17.56
C PRO A 29 2.84 8.83 -17.93
N GLU A 30 1.82 9.66 -18.13
CA GLU A 30 2.03 11.08 -18.35
C GLU A 30 2.54 11.74 -17.06
N LEU A 31 3.30 12.83 -17.20
CA LEU A 31 3.80 13.58 -16.04
C LEU A 31 2.66 14.04 -15.11
N ALA A 32 1.51 14.40 -15.69
CA ALA A 32 0.33 14.80 -14.93
C ALA A 32 -0.22 13.69 -14.03
N ASP A 33 -0.10 12.42 -14.43
CA ASP A 33 -0.51 11.28 -13.61
C ASP A 33 0.49 11.07 -12.47
N LEU A 34 1.78 11.08 -12.77
CA LEU A 34 2.85 10.95 -11.76
C LEU A 34 2.76 12.04 -10.69
N GLU A 35 2.54 13.30 -11.10
CA GLU A 35 2.34 14.42 -10.18
C GLU A 35 1.06 14.25 -9.36
N ARG A 36 -0.04 13.80 -9.96
CA ARG A 36 -1.29 13.56 -9.24
C ARG A 36 -1.12 12.49 -8.19
N TRP A 37 -0.45 11.38 -8.51
CA TRP A 37 -0.18 10.31 -7.55
C TRP A 37 0.73 10.79 -6.42
N ALA A 38 1.83 11.49 -6.75
CA ALA A 38 2.71 12.07 -5.75
C ALA A 38 1.99 13.05 -4.80
N VAL A 39 1.09 13.88 -5.33
CA VAL A 39 0.25 14.79 -4.53
C VAL A 39 -0.67 14.02 -3.60
N VAL A 40 -1.29 12.94 -4.08
CA VAL A 40 -2.14 12.07 -3.26
C VAL A 40 -1.34 11.52 -2.08
N ILE A 41 -0.22 10.85 -2.32
CA ILE A 41 0.64 10.27 -1.27
C ILE A 41 1.10 11.35 -0.29
N HIS A 42 1.67 12.44 -0.79
CA HIS A 42 2.18 13.52 0.04
C HIS A 42 1.08 14.16 0.90
N SER A 43 -0.11 14.39 0.34
CA SER A 43 -1.21 15.03 1.07
C SER A 43 -1.72 14.17 2.20
N SER A 44 -1.78 12.85 2.01
CA SER A 44 -2.20 11.91 3.04
C SER A 44 -1.17 11.76 4.15
N MET A 45 0.11 11.68 3.81
CA MET A 45 1.19 11.40 4.77
C MET A 45 1.77 12.66 5.43
N SER A 46 1.28 13.85 5.07
CA SER A 46 1.67 15.13 5.70
C SER A 46 0.63 15.66 6.70
N GLY A 47 -0.35 14.83 7.08
CA GLY A 47 -1.38 15.17 8.06
C GLY A 47 -0.80 15.45 9.45
N ARG A 48 -1.43 16.33 10.23
CA ARG A 48 -0.95 16.71 11.58
C ARG A 48 -0.91 15.54 12.58
N GLY A 49 -1.63 14.45 12.32
CA GLY A 49 -1.60 13.22 13.12
C GLY A 49 -0.47 12.27 12.74
N ARG A 50 0.16 12.43 11.57
CA ARG A 50 1.22 11.56 11.06
C ARG A 50 2.59 12.07 11.54
N SER A 51 3.15 11.42 12.54
CA SER A 51 4.47 11.68 13.13
C SER A 51 5.52 10.63 12.74
N TYR A 52 5.09 9.40 12.48
CA TYR A 52 5.88 8.25 12.09
C TYR A 52 5.61 7.85 10.64
N HIS A 53 4.33 7.62 10.27
CA HIS A 53 3.96 7.27 8.88
C HIS A 53 3.93 8.52 7.98
N THR A 54 5.12 9.06 7.73
CA THR A 54 5.37 10.28 6.95
C THR A 54 6.00 9.97 5.59
N VAL A 55 6.10 10.97 4.71
CA VAL A 55 6.77 10.82 3.41
C VAL A 55 8.25 10.43 3.57
N ASP A 56 8.89 10.79 4.69
CA ASP A 56 10.27 10.39 4.96
C ASP A 56 10.39 8.89 5.27
N HIS A 57 9.37 8.25 5.87
CA HIS A 57 9.30 6.79 6.05
C HIS A 57 9.31 6.07 4.70
N VAL A 58 8.48 6.52 3.76
CA VAL A 58 8.43 5.98 2.39
C VAL A 58 9.81 6.00 1.71
N PHE A 59 10.57 7.08 1.90
CA PHE A 59 11.92 7.16 1.33
C PHE A 59 12.92 6.22 1.99
N GLN A 60 12.81 6.00 3.30
CA GLN A 60 13.70 5.09 4.02
C GLN A 60 13.40 3.63 3.68
N VAL A 61 12.12 3.25 3.64
CA VAL A 61 11.67 1.88 3.35
C VAL A 61 11.81 1.54 1.87
N GLY A 62 11.69 2.53 0.98
CA GLY A 62 11.75 2.35 -0.47
C GLY A 62 13.10 1.87 -1.00
N GLU A 63 14.21 2.15 -0.32
CA GLU A 63 15.55 1.77 -0.79
C GLU A 63 15.72 0.23 -0.89
N GLY A 64 16.12 -0.23 -2.07
CA GLY A 64 16.43 -1.64 -2.32
C GLY A 64 15.23 -2.54 -2.63
N ASN A 65 14.05 -1.97 -2.89
CA ASN A 65 12.91 -2.72 -3.44
C ASN A 65 12.97 -2.75 -4.96
N ASP A 66 12.33 -3.77 -5.56
CA ASP A 66 12.02 -3.74 -6.98
C ASP A 66 10.83 -2.82 -7.28
N ALA A 67 10.46 -2.68 -8.55
CA ALA A 67 9.37 -1.78 -8.96
C ALA A 67 8.03 -2.10 -8.27
N ILE A 68 7.71 -3.39 -8.08
CA ILE A 68 6.47 -3.82 -7.42
C ILE A 68 6.50 -3.46 -5.93
N GLY A 69 7.61 -3.77 -5.24
CA GLY A 69 7.78 -3.40 -3.83
C GLY A 69 7.76 -1.88 -3.63
N THR A 70 8.37 -1.12 -4.54
CA THR A 70 8.37 0.34 -4.52
C THR A 70 6.95 0.91 -4.61
N LEU A 71 6.14 0.40 -5.55
CA LEU A 71 4.73 0.80 -5.66
C LEU A 71 3.95 0.43 -4.40
N ALA A 72 4.18 -0.75 -3.82
CA ALA A 72 3.52 -1.14 -2.57
C ALA A 72 3.84 -0.18 -1.41
N ILE A 73 5.12 0.16 -1.22
CA ILE A 73 5.57 1.07 -0.16
C ILE A 73 5.02 2.49 -0.37
N LEU A 74 4.94 2.95 -1.62
CA LEU A 74 4.33 4.25 -1.91
C LEU A 74 2.86 4.32 -1.46
N PHE A 75 2.14 3.19 -1.42
CA PHE A 75 0.71 3.16 -1.09
C PHE A 75 0.39 2.68 0.33
N HIS A 76 1.16 1.76 0.93
CA HIS A 76 0.71 0.95 2.08
C HIS A 76 0.09 1.74 3.26
N ASP A 77 0.64 2.92 3.60
CA ASP A 77 0.12 3.78 4.68
C ASP A 77 -0.58 5.07 4.21
N THR A 78 -0.94 5.12 2.92
CA THR A 78 -1.61 6.30 2.36
C THR A 78 -2.97 6.56 2.99
N VAL A 79 -3.62 5.55 3.54
CA VAL A 79 -4.89 5.68 4.26
C VAL A 79 -4.73 5.16 5.69
N TYR A 80 -4.70 6.05 6.70
CA TYR A 80 -4.92 5.68 8.10
C TYR A 80 -6.26 6.21 8.54
N CYS A 81 -7.26 5.34 8.59
CA CYS A 81 -8.56 5.75 9.13
C CYS A 81 -8.47 6.05 10.64
N GLU A 82 -7.60 5.35 11.39
CA GLU A 82 -7.44 5.52 12.84
C GLU A 82 -6.89 6.90 13.19
N VAL A 83 -5.76 7.26 12.58
CA VAL A 83 -5.06 8.51 12.87
C VAL A 83 -5.77 9.71 12.25
N ASP A 84 -6.32 9.55 11.05
CA ASP A 84 -6.94 10.67 10.32
C ASP A 84 -8.43 10.87 10.69
N GLY A 85 -9.02 9.98 11.49
CA GLY A 85 -10.41 10.05 11.93
C GLY A 85 -11.43 9.71 10.83
N GLY A 86 -11.04 8.84 9.87
CA GLY A 86 -11.82 8.44 8.70
C GLY A 86 -11.03 8.56 7.40
N ILE A 87 -11.72 8.45 6.26
CA ILE A 87 -11.09 8.62 4.94
C ILE A 87 -10.77 10.12 4.73
N PRO A 88 -9.52 10.49 4.42
CA PRO A 88 -9.18 11.86 4.09
C PRO A 88 -10.03 12.39 2.93
N ARG A 89 -10.51 13.63 3.01
CA ARG A 89 -11.41 14.23 2.01
C ARG A 89 -10.88 14.18 0.57
N ALA A 90 -9.55 14.25 0.40
CA ALA A 90 -8.91 14.14 -0.90
C ALA A 90 -9.08 12.74 -1.55
N LEU A 91 -9.27 11.71 -0.73
CA LEU A 91 -9.39 10.31 -1.13
C LEU A 91 -10.84 9.83 -1.19
N GLU A 92 -11.80 10.58 -0.63
CA GLU A 92 -13.24 10.25 -0.70
C GLU A 92 -13.70 9.88 -2.11
N PRO A 93 -13.38 10.61 -3.20
CA PRO A 93 -13.81 10.23 -4.55
C PRO A 93 -13.27 8.88 -5.01
N ALA A 94 -12.15 8.43 -4.44
CA ALA A 94 -11.50 7.17 -4.76
C ALA A 94 -11.93 6.01 -3.85
N LEU A 95 -12.52 6.27 -2.68
CA LEU A 95 -12.79 5.24 -1.68
C LEU A 95 -14.24 5.20 -1.16
N ALA A 96 -15.07 6.21 -1.42
CA ALA A 96 -16.41 6.30 -0.85
C ALA A 96 -17.37 5.17 -1.26
N ASP A 97 -17.18 4.59 -2.45
CA ASP A 97 -17.93 3.40 -2.89
C ASP A 97 -17.27 2.09 -2.43
N ALA A 98 -16.01 2.15 -2.01
CA ALA A 98 -15.21 1.00 -1.63
C ALA A 98 -15.30 0.69 -0.14
N LEU A 99 -15.40 1.70 0.72
CA LEU A 99 -15.51 1.58 2.16
C LEU A 99 -16.65 2.45 2.68
N HIS A 100 -17.50 1.86 3.53
CA HIS A 100 -18.53 2.58 4.25
C HIS A 100 -18.11 2.71 5.70
N ILE A 101 -18.00 3.95 6.18
CA ILE A 101 -17.60 4.29 7.55
C ILE A 101 -18.77 5.00 8.23
N ASP A 102 -19.32 4.38 9.28
CA ASP A 102 -20.33 4.95 10.16
C ASP A 102 -19.86 4.82 11.62
N GLY A 103 -19.23 5.89 12.14
CA GLY A 103 -18.62 5.87 13.47
C GLY A 103 -17.47 4.86 13.56
N ASP A 104 -17.60 3.87 14.45
CA ASP A 104 -16.65 2.77 14.65
C ASP A 104 -16.95 1.54 13.77
N HIS A 105 -17.99 1.62 12.95
CA HIS A 105 -18.41 0.55 12.05
C HIS A 105 -17.88 0.83 10.65
N VAL A 106 -16.98 -0.04 10.18
CA VAL A 106 -16.43 0.03 8.83
C VAL A 106 -16.75 -1.26 8.09
N GLU A 107 -17.24 -1.12 6.86
CA GLU A 107 -17.56 -2.25 5.97
C GLU A 107 -16.88 -2.06 4.62
N LEU A 108 -16.45 -3.18 4.03
CA LEU A 108 -16.14 -3.23 2.62
C LEU A 108 -17.45 -3.04 1.86
N GLY A 109 -17.59 -1.96 1.11
CA GLY A 109 -18.84 -1.62 0.44
C GLY A 109 -19.32 -2.74 -0.48
N GLU A 110 -20.62 -2.88 -0.65
CA GLU A 110 -21.21 -3.87 -1.55
C GLU A 110 -20.79 -3.61 -3.01
N PHE A 111 -20.45 -4.68 -3.74
CA PHE A 111 -20.14 -4.60 -5.17
C PHE A 111 -20.37 -5.93 -5.87
N ASP A 112 -20.61 -5.88 -7.17
CA ASP A 112 -20.60 -7.05 -8.04
C ASP A 112 -19.14 -7.39 -8.42
N PRO A 113 -18.62 -8.57 -8.02
CA PRO A 113 -17.25 -8.98 -8.33
C PRO A 113 -16.93 -9.05 -9.83
N GLU A 114 -17.92 -9.35 -10.68
CA GLU A 114 -17.73 -9.40 -12.14
C GLU A 114 -17.64 -7.99 -12.74
N ALA A 115 -18.40 -7.04 -12.19
CA ALA A 115 -18.37 -5.65 -12.63
C ALA A 115 -17.16 -4.87 -12.10
N SER A 116 -16.61 -5.28 -10.94
CA SER A 116 -15.53 -4.59 -10.23
C SER A 116 -14.33 -5.49 -9.97
N VAL A 117 -13.77 -6.04 -11.04
CA VAL A 117 -12.71 -7.06 -11.00
C VAL A 117 -11.48 -6.71 -10.15
N PHE A 118 -11.05 -5.44 -10.13
CA PHE A 118 -9.92 -5.02 -9.29
C PHE A 118 -10.30 -4.93 -7.80
N ARG A 119 -11.54 -4.56 -7.47
CA ARG A 119 -12.03 -4.62 -6.09
C ARG A 119 -12.16 -6.07 -5.63
N ALA A 120 -12.66 -6.94 -6.50
CA ALA A 120 -12.75 -8.38 -6.25
C ALA A 120 -11.36 -8.99 -5.97
N LEU A 121 -10.35 -8.62 -6.77
CA LEU A 121 -8.97 -9.03 -6.57
C LEU A 121 -8.43 -8.61 -5.20
N VAL A 122 -8.60 -7.33 -4.83
CA VAL A 122 -8.15 -6.82 -3.53
C VAL A 122 -8.86 -7.55 -2.38
N ALA A 123 -10.17 -7.69 -2.46
CA ALA A 123 -10.97 -8.40 -1.46
C ALA A 123 -10.52 -9.87 -1.32
N ARG A 124 -10.25 -10.56 -2.44
CA ARG A 124 -9.73 -11.93 -2.44
C ARG A 124 -8.38 -12.06 -1.74
N ILE A 125 -7.43 -11.18 -2.05
CA ILE A 125 -6.08 -11.23 -1.47
C ILE A 125 -6.12 -10.96 0.04
N PHE A 126 -6.95 -10.00 0.48
CA PHE A 126 -7.13 -9.70 1.89
C PHE A 126 -8.05 -10.69 2.62
N GLY A 127 -8.81 -11.51 1.88
CA GLY A 127 -9.75 -12.48 2.43
C GLY A 127 -11.04 -11.87 2.98
N PHE A 128 -11.53 -10.80 2.35
CA PHE A 128 -12.82 -10.17 2.65
C PHE A 128 -13.87 -10.51 1.59
N GLU A 129 -15.12 -10.55 2.02
CA GLU A 129 -16.30 -10.60 1.16
C GLU A 129 -16.93 -9.19 1.03
N PRO A 130 -17.60 -8.87 -0.09
CA PRO A 130 -18.39 -7.63 -0.20
C PRO A 130 -19.42 -7.53 0.94
N GLY A 131 -19.58 -6.35 1.51
CA GLY A 131 -20.45 -6.11 2.67
C GLY A 131 -19.86 -6.56 4.02
N GLN A 132 -18.70 -7.21 4.04
CA GLN A 132 -18.10 -7.68 5.29
C GLN A 132 -17.58 -6.51 6.14
N ARG A 133 -17.80 -6.61 7.46
CA ARG A 133 -17.20 -5.70 8.44
C ARG A 133 -15.68 -5.82 8.43
N VAL A 134 -15.01 -4.67 8.38
CA VAL A 134 -13.56 -4.53 8.46
C VAL A 134 -13.23 -3.83 9.77
N THR A 135 -12.22 -4.34 10.47
CA THR A 135 -11.68 -3.74 11.69
C THR A 135 -10.21 -3.41 11.52
N PHE A 136 -9.67 -2.57 12.40
CA PHE A 136 -8.24 -2.25 12.45
C PHE A 136 -7.38 -3.50 12.61
N GLN A 137 -7.80 -4.42 13.49
CA GLN A 137 -7.13 -5.70 13.72
C GLN A 137 -7.14 -6.62 12.48
N SER A 138 -8.02 -6.36 11.53
CA SER A 138 -8.09 -7.10 10.27
C SER A 138 -7.39 -6.39 9.09
N GLY A 139 -6.65 -5.29 9.35
CA GLY A 139 -5.88 -4.57 8.32
C GLY A 139 -6.69 -3.54 7.53
N LEU A 140 -7.52 -2.73 8.22
CA LEU A 140 -8.36 -1.72 7.56
C LEU A 140 -7.54 -0.72 6.73
N ASN A 141 -6.41 -0.25 7.27
CA ASN A 141 -5.61 0.79 6.66
C ASN A 141 -4.95 0.27 5.38
N GLU A 142 -4.34 -0.91 5.46
CA GLU A 142 -3.72 -1.60 4.34
C GLU A 142 -4.75 -1.99 3.28
N LEU A 143 -5.95 -2.40 3.68
CA LEU A 143 -7.04 -2.67 2.74
C LEU A 143 -7.44 -1.40 1.98
N ALA A 144 -7.63 -0.28 2.69
CA ALA A 144 -7.99 1.00 2.10
C ALA A 144 -6.89 1.52 1.15
N SER A 145 -5.63 1.42 1.58
CA SER A 145 -4.44 1.73 0.79
C SER A 145 -4.33 0.84 -0.45
N ALA A 146 -4.59 -0.46 -0.35
CA ALA A 146 -4.59 -1.38 -1.48
C ALA A 146 -5.72 -1.11 -2.48
N LEU A 147 -6.92 -0.78 -2.00
CA LEU A 147 -8.05 -0.34 -2.83
C LEU A 147 -7.71 0.94 -3.59
N LEU A 148 -7.05 1.90 -2.93
CA LEU A 148 -6.56 3.12 -3.55
C LEU A 148 -5.48 2.81 -4.59
N ALA A 149 -4.51 1.95 -4.28
CA ALA A 149 -3.43 1.56 -5.19
C ALA A 149 -3.99 0.90 -6.45
N ALA A 150 -4.86 -0.10 -6.30
CA ALA A 150 -5.49 -0.78 -7.43
C ALA A 150 -6.30 0.18 -8.30
N ARG A 151 -7.09 1.08 -7.70
CA ARG A 151 -7.87 2.07 -8.44
C ARG A 151 -7.00 3.08 -9.18
N THR A 152 -5.88 3.47 -8.58
CA THR A 152 -4.93 4.43 -9.14
C THR A 152 -4.14 3.84 -10.30
N LEU A 153 -3.71 2.58 -10.18
CA LEU A 153 -2.77 1.96 -11.11
C LEU A 153 -3.43 1.14 -12.23
N GLN A 154 -4.71 0.76 -12.11
CA GLN A 154 -5.42 -0.11 -13.08
C GLN A 154 -5.46 0.39 -14.52
N THR A 155 -5.24 1.68 -14.78
CA THR A 155 -5.19 2.21 -16.15
C THR A 155 -3.83 2.02 -16.81
N HIS A 156 -2.79 1.65 -16.06
CA HIS A 156 -1.42 1.50 -16.55
C HIS A 156 -0.85 0.10 -16.32
N LEU A 157 -1.31 -0.61 -15.28
CA LEU A 157 -0.79 -1.93 -14.92
C LEU A 157 -1.83 -3.02 -15.19
N ASP A 158 -1.35 -4.19 -15.59
CA ASP A 158 -2.19 -5.37 -15.73
C ASP A 158 -2.60 -5.92 -14.35
N MET A 159 -3.62 -6.78 -14.37
CA MET A 159 -4.19 -7.33 -13.14
C MET A 159 -3.19 -8.17 -12.35
N ARG A 160 -2.28 -8.85 -13.05
CA ARG A 160 -1.20 -9.61 -12.45
C ARG A 160 -0.28 -8.72 -11.63
N THR A 161 0.22 -7.63 -12.22
CA THR A 161 1.13 -6.71 -11.53
C THR A 161 0.43 -6.06 -10.33
N ILE A 162 -0.83 -5.67 -10.49
CA ILE A 162 -1.63 -5.13 -9.39
C ILE A 162 -1.83 -6.16 -8.27
N ALA A 163 -2.05 -7.44 -8.59
CA ALA A 163 -2.14 -8.51 -7.59
C ALA A 163 -0.83 -8.63 -6.79
N GLU A 164 0.33 -8.54 -7.44
CA GLU A 164 1.62 -8.58 -6.76
C GLU A 164 1.83 -7.34 -5.86
N VAL A 165 1.43 -6.14 -6.29
CA VAL A 165 1.46 -4.92 -5.45
C VAL A 165 0.54 -5.05 -4.23
N VAL A 166 -0.70 -5.48 -4.45
CA VAL A 166 -1.70 -5.67 -3.39
C VAL A 166 -1.27 -6.73 -2.38
N THR A 167 -0.62 -7.80 -2.85
CA THR A 167 -0.04 -8.84 -1.99
C THR A 167 1.05 -8.26 -1.09
N CYS A 168 1.89 -7.36 -1.61
CA CYS A 168 2.91 -6.68 -0.82
C CYS A 168 2.30 -5.75 0.23
N ILE A 169 1.24 -5.00 -0.11
CA ILE A 169 0.53 -4.14 0.86
C ILE A 169 -0.16 -4.98 1.94
N GLU A 170 -0.79 -6.11 1.59
CA GLU A 170 -1.40 -7.00 2.60
C GLU A 170 -0.36 -7.54 3.58
N ALA A 171 0.87 -7.78 3.11
CA ALA A 171 1.96 -8.24 3.96
C ALA A 171 2.40 -7.23 5.02
N THR A 172 2.14 -5.93 4.84
CA THR A 172 2.51 -4.89 5.81
C THR A 172 1.51 -4.76 6.97
N ILE A 173 0.40 -5.51 6.97
CA ILE A 173 -0.51 -5.53 8.13
C ILE A 173 0.28 -5.94 9.39
N PRO A 174 0.29 -5.13 10.46
CA PRO A 174 1.10 -5.41 11.64
C PRO A 174 0.51 -6.53 12.51
N PHE A 175 1.35 -7.15 13.34
CA PHE A 175 0.96 -8.12 14.39
C PHE A 175 0.15 -9.34 13.91
N ARG A 176 0.52 -9.90 12.76
CA ARG A 176 -0.17 -11.06 12.17
C ARG A 176 0.05 -12.33 12.99
N GLU A 177 -0.92 -13.23 12.91
CA GLU A 177 -0.80 -14.57 13.47
C GLU A 177 0.28 -15.39 12.75
N GLN A 178 0.81 -16.41 13.43
CA GLN A 178 1.75 -17.33 12.81
C GLN A 178 1.08 -18.06 11.63
N GLY A 179 1.76 -18.09 10.49
CA GLY A 179 1.27 -18.76 9.27
C GLY A 179 0.47 -17.85 8.33
N ALA A 180 0.52 -16.53 8.55
CA ALA A 180 -0.23 -15.58 7.75
C ALA A 180 0.30 -15.50 6.31
N GLU A 181 1.60 -15.76 6.11
CA GLU A 181 2.25 -15.87 4.81
C GLU A 181 1.73 -17.07 3.98
N GLU A 182 1.44 -18.22 4.59
CA GLU A 182 0.80 -19.35 3.90
C GLU A 182 -0.66 -19.07 3.58
N ILE A 183 -1.37 -18.35 4.45
CA ILE A 183 -2.73 -17.90 4.18
C ILE A 183 -2.73 -16.93 2.99
N LEU A 184 -1.81 -15.95 2.98
CA LEU A 184 -1.63 -15.02 1.87
C LEU A 184 -1.29 -15.76 0.56
N ALA A 185 -0.37 -16.73 0.61
CA ALA A 185 -0.03 -17.57 -0.54
C ALA A 185 -1.25 -18.33 -1.08
N THR A 186 -2.08 -18.87 -0.18
CA THR A 186 -3.31 -19.58 -0.55
C THR A 186 -4.31 -18.64 -1.23
N ARG A 187 -4.50 -17.43 -0.68
CA ARG A 187 -5.41 -16.41 -1.25
C ARG A 187 -4.93 -15.91 -2.60
N LEU A 188 -3.62 -15.67 -2.76
CA LEU A 188 -3.03 -15.28 -4.04
C LEU A 188 -3.14 -16.41 -5.09
N ALA A 189 -2.94 -17.67 -4.68
CA ALA A 189 -3.14 -18.81 -5.58
C ALA A 189 -4.60 -18.95 -6.03
N GLN A 190 -5.56 -18.66 -5.16
CA GLN A 190 -6.98 -18.60 -5.54
C GLN A 190 -7.23 -17.45 -6.52
N ALA A 191 -6.71 -16.25 -6.24
CA ALA A 191 -6.80 -15.10 -7.14
C ALA A 191 -6.18 -15.38 -8.52
N ASP A 192 -5.05 -16.09 -8.56
CA ASP A 192 -4.39 -16.50 -9.81
C ASP A 192 -5.31 -17.32 -10.71
N VAL A 193 -6.03 -18.28 -10.11
CA VAL A 193 -6.98 -19.14 -10.83
C VAL A 193 -8.25 -18.36 -11.22
N GLU A 194 -8.83 -17.60 -10.30
CA GLU A 194 -10.10 -16.89 -10.51
C GLU A 194 -9.99 -15.78 -11.55
N HIS A 195 -8.87 -15.06 -11.55
CA HIS A 195 -8.64 -13.92 -12.44
C HIS A 195 -7.72 -14.24 -13.63
N GLY A 196 -7.19 -15.47 -13.70
CA GLY A 196 -6.30 -15.89 -14.78
C GLY A 196 -4.99 -15.08 -14.84
N LEU A 197 -4.37 -14.82 -13.68
CA LEU A 197 -3.18 -13.94 -13.58
C LEU A 197 -1.94 -14.57 -14.24
N GLY A 198 -1.89 -15.90 -14.33
CA GLY A 198 -0.80 -16.64 -14.97
C GLY A 198 0.49 -16.65 -14.15
N LEU A 199 0.37 -16.57 -12.82
CA LEU A 199 1.50 -16.67 -11.89
C LEU A 199 1.97 -18.13 -11.77
N GLY A 200 1.03 -19.06 -11.57
CA GLY A 200 1.31 -20.43 -11.19
C GLY A 200 2.02 -20.52 -9.83
N GLU A 201 2.27 -21.75 -9.37
CA GLU A 201 2.86 -22.00 -8.04
C GLU A 201 4.18 -21.24 -7.81
N ALA A 202 5.10 -21.29 -8.78
CA ALA A 202 6.37 -20.59 -8.68
C ALA A 202 6.22 -19.06 -8.72
N GLY A 203 5.18 -18.53 -9.38
CA GLY A 203 4.89 -17.09 -9.38
C GLY A 203 4.32 -16.63 -8.04
N VAL A 204 3.40 -17.41 -7.47
CA VAL A 204 2.83 -17.16 -6.13
C VAL A 204 3.94 -17.16 -5.07
N ASP A 205 4.81 -18.17 -5.07
CA ASP A 205 5.95 -18.24 -4.12
C ASP A 205 6.86 -17.02 -4.24
N ARG A 206 7.20 -16.58 -5.47
CA ARG A 206 8.00 -15.36 -5.66
C ARG A 206 7.29 -14.09 -5.17
N ALA A 207 6.00 -13.96 -5.46
CA ALA A 207 5.22 -12.79 -5.05
C ALA A 207 5.09 -12.70 -3.52
N VAL A 208 4.86 -13.83 -2.84
CA VAL A 208 4.79 -13.87 -1.37
C VAL A 208 6.15 -13.59 -0.74
N ARG A 209 7.25 -14.13 -1.29
CA ARG A 209 8.61 -13.79 -0.82
C ARG A 209 8.89 -12.30 -0.92
N ARG A 210 8.55 -11.68 -2.06
CA ARG A 210 8.65 -10.22 -2.21
C ARG A 210 7.81 -9.49 -1.15
N ALA A 211 6.58 -9.94 -0.92
CA ALA A 211 5.70 -9.32 0.07
C ALA A 211 6.28 -9.38 1.48
N VAL A 212 6.85 -10.53 1.87
CA VAL A 212 7.57 -10.69 3.15
C VAL A 212 8.81 -9.79 3.22
N GLU A 213 9.56 -9.68 2.12
CA GLU A 213 10.72 -8.78 2.06
C GLU A 213 10.32 -7.30 2.18
N VAL A 214 9.18 -6.88 1.62
CA VAL A 214 8.61 -5.54 1.77
C VAL A 214 8.20 -5.31 3.23
N ALA A 215 7.42 -6.22 3.81
CA ALA A 215 6.97 -6.14 5.19
C ALA A 215 8.15 -6.07 6.18
N ASN A 216 9.19 -6.88 5.97
CA ASN A 216 10.39 -6.84 6.80
C ASN A 216 11.13 -5.50 6.74
N ARG A 217 11.13 -4.84 5.57
CA ARG A 217 11.73 -3.51 5.42
C ARG A 217 10.90 -2.44 6.12
N ASP A 218 9.58 -2.53 6.02
CA ASP A 218 8.66 -1.59 6.66
C ASP A 218 8.87 -1.51 8.18
N ILE A 219 9.08 -2.65 8.83
CA ILE A 219 9.33 -2.73 10.28
C ILE A 219 10.83 -2.76 10.66
N ALA A 220 11.75 -2.54 9.72
CA ALA A 220 13.18 -2.78 9.95
C ALA A 220 13.79 -1.90 11.06
N ASN A 221 13.26 -0.70 11.26
CA ASN A 221 13.72 0.25 12.26
C ASN A 221 13.45 -0.20 13.72
N PHE A 222 12.51 -1.12 13.94
CA PHE A 222 12.31 -1.75 15.25
C PHE A 222 13.41 -2.76 15.61
N ALA A 223 14.27 -3.13 14.66
CA ALA A 223 15.40 -4.03 14.87
C ALA A 223 16.75 -3.29 15.04
N TYR A 224 16.74 -1.95 15.15
CA TYR A 224 17.97 -1.19 15.31
C TYR A 224 18.69 -1.52 16.63
N GLU A 225 19.99 -1.86 16.53
CA GLU A 225 20.84 -2.17 17.68
C GLU A 225 21.12 -0.94 18.55
N ASP A 226 21.06 0.27 17.97
CA ASP A 226 21.20 1.52 18.72
C ASP A 226 19.92 1.81 19.52
N PRO A 227 19.96 1.74 20.87
CA PRO A 227 18.79 1.99 21.69
C PRO A 227 18.21 3.39 21.53
N ALA A 228 19.02 4.40 21.19
CA ALA A 228 18.52 5.76 20.99
C ALA A 228 17.70 5.87 19.70
N ALA A 229 18.18 5.25 18.62
CA ALA A 229 17.44 5.17 17.36
C ALA A 229 16.20 4.28 17.50
N PHE A 230 16.28 3.13 18.16
CA PHE A 230 15.10 2.31 18.45
C PHE A 230 14.02 3.09 19.23
N LEU A 231 14.43 3.77 20.31
CA LEU A 231 13.51 4.54 21.14
C LEU A 231 12.91 5.75 20.41
N SER A 232 13.65 6.44 19.55
CA SER A 232 13.09 7.58 18.80
C SER A 232 11.97 7.14 17.86
N HIS A 233 12.19 6.09 17.08
CA HIS A 233 11.17 5.53 16.17
C HIS A 233 9.98 4.95 16.93
N THR A 234 10.23 4.25 18.05
CA THR A 234 9.15 3.74 18.91
C THR A 234 8.33 4.88 19.52
N TRP A 235 8.96 5.99 19.87
CA TRP A 235 8.30 7.14 20.49
C TRP A 235 7.49 7.97 19.49
N GLU A 236 7.90 7.99 18.21
CA GLU A 236 7.19 8.66 17.12
C GLU A 236 5.85 7.99 16.77
N ILE A 237 5.65 6.72 17.17
CA ILE A 237 4.40 5.97 16.97
C ILE A 237 3.36 6.28 18.05
N LEU A 238 3.78 6.64 19.27
CA LEU A 238 2.88 6.90 20.39
C LEU A 238 1.80 7.98 20.15
N PRO A 239 2.03 9.04 19.34
CA PRO A 239 1.00 10.00 18.96
C PRO A 239 -0.01 9.45 17.94
N GLU A 240 0.29 8.32 17.28
CA GLU A 240 -0.52 7.70 16.23
C GLU A 240 -1.42 6.55 16.76
N THR A 241 -1.56 6.43 18.08
CA THR A 241 -2.43 5.47 18.78
C THR A 241 -3.63 6.09 19.44
#